data_AF-A0A5K7Z7Z1-F1
#
_entry.id   AF-A0A5K7Z7Z1-F1
#
_cell.length_a   1.000
_cell.length_b   1.000
_cell.length_c   1.000
_cell.angle_alpha   90.00
_cell.angle_beta   90.00
_cell.angle_gamma   90.00
#
_symmetry.space_group_name_H-M   'P 1'
#
loop_
_entity.id
_entity.type
_entity.pdbx_description
1 polymer ?
#
loop_
_entity_poly.entity_id
_entity_poly.type
_entity_poly.pdbx_seq_one_letter_code
_entity_poly.pdbx_strand_id
1 'polypeptide(L)'
;MTQMVEKGNVPSDYFEAALENGELVMAPCCACGNRLDDDYFCEQCHRACRCRLVLCRDADTLDRVRQYIRKSSQFSGLTARLA
;
A
#
# COMPACT_ATOMS: atom_id res chain seq x y z
N MET A 1 32.94 0.74 -18.98
CA MET A 1 31.89 1.56 -18.33
C MET A 1 30.70 0.66 -18.07
N THR A 2 30.69 -0.02 -16.92
CA THR A 2 29.61 -0.95 -16.57
C THR A 2 28.57 -0.14 -15.82
N GLN A 3 27.42 0.08 -16.46
CA GLN A 3 26.30 0.82 -15.89
C GLN A 3 25.86 0.10 -14.62
N MET A 4 26.19 0.70 -13.49
CA MET A 4 25.58 0.45 -12.20
C MET A 4 24.12 0.85 -12.39
N VAL A 5 23.27 -0.14 -12.66
CA VAL A 5 21.82 0.05 -12.62
C VAL A 5 21.54 0.45 -11.18
N GLU A 6 21.36 1.75 -11.00
CA GLU A 6 20.71 2.33 -9.85
C GLU A 6 19.55 1.39 -9.54
N LYS A 7 19.57 0.74 -8.38
CA LYS A 7 18.41 0.03 -7.83
C LYS A 7 17.38 1.12 -7.54
N GLY A 8 16.80 1.63 -8.62
CA GLY A 8 15.73 2.58 -8.65
C GLY A 8 14.65 1.97 -7.81
N ASN A 9 14.42 2.63 -6.68
CA ASN A 9 13.15 2.72 -5.98
C ASN A 9 12.17 1.65 -6.45
N VAL A 10 12.35 0.39 -6.03
CA VAL A 10 11.41 -0.67 -6.41
C VAL A 10 10.09 -0.18 -5.85
N PRO A 11 9.13 0.22 -6.69
CA PRO A 11 7.89 0.74 -6.16
C PRO A 11 7.29 -0.46 -5.43
N SER A 12 7.13 -0.33 -4.12
CA SER A 12 6.58 -1.39 -3.30
C SER A 12 5.07 -1.27 -3.42
N ASP A 13 4.39 -2.38 -3.67
CA ASP A 13 2.94 -2.38 -3.76
C ASP A 13 2.36 -1.79 -2.46
N TYR A 14 1.35 -0.92 -2.59
CA TYR A 14 0.82 -0.14 -1.49
C TYR A 14 -0.71 -0.14 -1.48
N PHE A 15 -1.29 -0.03 -0.30
CA PHE A 15 -2.71 0.24 -0.12
C PHE A 15 -2.89 1.74 0.07
N GLU A 16 -3.69 2.37 -0.76
CA GLU A 16 -4.15 3.73 -0.52
C GLU A 16 -5.28 3.67 0.50
N ALA A 17 -5.03 4.17 1.71
CA ALA A 17 -6.03 4.33 2.75
C ALA A 17 -6.49 5.80 2.79
N ALA A 18 -7.80 6.00 2.74
CA ALA A 18 -8.43 7.31 2.91
C ALA A 18 -9.60 7.19 3.88
N LEU A 19 -9.84 8.25 4.66
CA LEU A 19 -11.02 8.32 5.51
C LEU A 19 -12.11 9.08 4.75
N GLU A 20 -13.07 8.37 4.16
CA GLU A 20 -14.22 8.98 3.48
C GLU A 20 -15.47 8.78 4.32
N ASN A 21 -16.16 9.88 4.67
CA ASN A 21 -17.37 9.86 5.50
C ASN A 21 -17.22 9.15 6.87
N GLY A 22 -16.01 9.15 7.45
CA GLY A 22 -15.73 8.48 8.72
C GLY A 22 -15.45 6.98 8.61
N GLU A 23 -15.49 6.42 7.39
CA GLU A 23 -15.12 5.05 7.11
C GLU A 23 -13.72 4.98 6.50
N LEU A 24 -12.95 3.97 6.92
CA LEU A 24 -11.60 3.74 6.41
C LEU A 24 -11.69 2.96 5.10
N VAL A 25 -11.54 3.66 3.98
CA VAL A 25 -11.49 3.07 2.65
C VAL A 25 -10.05 2.69 2.33
N MET A 26 -9.82 1.45 1.92
CA MET A 26 -8.52 0.95 1.48
C MET A 26 -8.61 0.47 0.03
N ALA A 27 -7.81 1.03 -0.86
CA ALA A 27 -7.71 0.64 -2.25
C ALA A 27 -6.32 0.04 -2.53
N PRO A 28 -6.22 -1.22 -3.01
CA PRO A 28 -4.93 -1.80 -3.35
C PRO A 28 -4.39 -1.17 -4.64
N CYS A 29 -3.14 -0.72 -4.60
CA CYS A 29 -2.43 -0.15 -5.73
C CYS A 29 -1.13 -0.91 -5.98
N CYS A 30 -0.91 -1.29 -7.23
CA CYS A 30 0.33 -1.88 -7.66
C CYS A 30 1.43 -0.82 -7.68
N ALA A 31 2.66 -1.29 -7.49
CA ALA A 31 3.88 -0.55 -7.75
C ALA A 31 3.89 0.25 -9.09
N CYS A 32 3.23 -0.25 -10.13
CA CYS A 32 3.16 0.42 -11.42
C CYS A 32 2.18 1.61 -11.46
N GLY A 33 1.45 1.88 -10.38
CA GLY A 33 0.39 2.88 -10.31
C GLY A 33 -0.97 2.37 -10.79
N ASN A 34 -1.08 1.11 -11.20
CA ASN A 34 -2.37 0.50 -11.55
C ASN A 34 -3.11 0.10 -10.26
N ARG A 35 -4.41 0.40 -10.19
CA ARG A 35 -5.26 -0.18 -9.13
C ARG A 35 -5.35 -1.69 -9.33
N LEU A 36 -5.26 -2.40 -8.22
CA LEU A 36 -5.43 -3.84 -8.17
C LEU A 36 -6.91 -4.14 -7.99
N ASP A 37 -7.35 -5.25 -8.59
CA ASP A 37 -8.69 -5.77 -8.38
C ASP A 37 -8.75 -6.62 -7.10
N ASP A 38 -9.91 -7.19 -6.78
CA ASP A 38 -10.14 -7.96 -5.54
C ASP A 38 -9.18 -9.17 -5.39
N ASP A 39 -8.68 -9.68 -6.53
CA ASP A 39 -7.71 -10.78 -6.59
C ASP A 39 -6.27 -10.37 -6.28
N TYR A 40 -6.01 -9.08 -6.01
CA TYR A 40 -4.66 -8.53 -5.82
C TYR A 40 -3.71 -8.85 -6.98
N PHE A 41 -4.26 -9.04 -8.17
CA PHE A 41 -3.51 -9.34 -9.38
C PHE A 41 -3.36 -8.10 -10.24
N CYS A 42 -2.13 -7.74 -10.57
CA CYS A 42 -1.88 -6.66 -11.51
C CYS A 42 -1.79 -7.24 -12.91
N GLU A 43 -2.78 -6.95 -13.75
CA GLU A 43 -2.75 -7.32 -15.17
C GLU A 43 -1.57 -6.67 -15.91
N GLN A 44 -1.20 -5.45 -15.52
CA GLN A 44 -0.08 -4.74 -16.16
C GLN A 44 1.28 -5.37 -15.86
N CYS A 45 1.47 -5.90 -14.65
CA CYS A 45 2.70 -6.57 -14.23
C CYS A 45 2.63 -8.10 -14.36
N HIS A 46 1.46 -8.66 -14.72
CA HIS A 46 1.17 -10.09 -14.74
C HIS A 46 1.61 -10.83 -13.46
N ARG A 47 1.38 -10.22 -12.28
CA ARG A 47 1.80 -10.80 -10.99
C ARG A 47 0.79 -10.53 -9.88
N ALA A 48 0.76 -11.41 -8.89
CA ALA A 48 0.09 -11.16 -7.62
C ALA A 48 0.90 -10.13 -6.83
N CYS A 49 0.31 -8.95 -6.61
CA CYS A 49 0.91 -7.89 -5.83
C CYS A 49 0.72 -8.14 -4.34
N ARG A 50 1.72 -7.75 -3.54
CA ARG A 50 1.70 -7.99 -2.11
C ARG A 50 1.86 -6.68 -1.39
N CYS A 51 0.75 -5.94 -1.31
CA CYS A 51 0.69 -4.65 -0.66
C CYS A 51 1.01 -4.79 0.83
N ARG A 52 2.24 -4.43 1.21
CA ARG A 52 2.69 -4.41 2.61
C ARG A 52 2.77 -2.98 3.15
N LEU A 53 2.73 -2.01 2.26
CA LEU A 53 2.71 -0.60 2.61
C LEU A 53 1.26 -0.10 2.58
N VAL A 54 0.88 0.78 3.50
CA VAL A 54 -0.39 1.50 3.48
C VAL A 54 -0.07 2.99 3.42
N LEU A 55 -0.41 3.64 2.33
CA LEU A 55 -0.33 5.09 2.16
C LEU A 55 -1.63 5.73 2.62
N CYS A 56 -1.56 6.44 3.73
CA CYS A 56 -2.67 7.16 4.31
C CYS A 56 -2.69 8.58 3.72
N ARG A 57 -3.85 8.99 3.20
CA ARG A 57 -4.03 10.33 2.63
C ARG A 57 -3.86 11.44 3.69
N ASP A 58 -4.32 11.16 4.90
CA ASP A 58 -4.34 12.12 6.01
C ASP A 58 -3.80 11.52 7.30
N ALA A 59 -3.37 12.40 8.22
CA ALA A 59 -2.85 12.00 9.52
C ALA A 59 -3.90 11.28 10.37
N ASP A 60 -5.18 11.64 10.22
CA ASP A 60 -6.30 10.99 10.91
C ASP A 60 -6.46 9.53 10.44
N THR A 61 -6.40 9.31 9.12
CA THR A 61 -6.40 7.97 8.53
C THR A 61 -5.21 7.14 9.02
N LEU A 62 -4.02 7.75 9.08
CA LEU A 62 -2.81 7.10 9.59
C LEU A 62 -2.97 6.64 11.04
N ASP A 63 -3.50 7.50 11.92
CA ASP A 63 -3.71 7.14 13.31
C ASP A 63 -4.70 5.98 13.43
N ARG A 64 -5.79 6.02 12.66
CA ARG A 64 -6.78 4.94 12.62
C ARG A 64 -6.15 3.62 12.17
N VAL A 65 -5.43 3.62 11.04
CA VAL A 65 -4.73 2.44 10.51
C VAL A 65 -3.70 1.92 11.53
N ARG A 66 -2.94 2.80 12.18
CA ARG A 66 -1.99 2.41 13.23
C ARG A 66 -2.68 1.74 14.42
N GLN A 67 -3.84 2.24 14.83
CA GLN A 67 -4.63 1.59 15.88
C GLN A 67 -5.09 0.19 15.45
N TYR A 68 -5.50 0.01 14.18
CA TYR A 68 -5.85 -1.32 13.64
C TYR A 68 -4.66 -2.27 13.59
N ILE A 69 -3.50 -1.81 13.09
CA ILE A 69 -2.26 -2.59 13.04
C ILE A 69 -1.86 -3.05 14.45
N ARG A 70 -2.01 -2.18 15.45
CA ARG A 70 -1.73 -2.53 16.86
C ARG A 70 -2.76 -3.47 17.47
N LYS A 71 -4.04 -3.37 17.10
CA LYS A 71 -5.12 -4.20 17.64
C LYS A 71 -5.16 -5.60 17.02
N SER A 72 -4.75 -5.74 15.77
CA SER A 72 -4.95 -6.97 15.00
C SER A 72 -3.63 -7.50 14.46
N SER A 73 -3.16 -8.61 15.02
CA SER A 73 -1.89 -9.26 14.63
C SER A 73 -1.79 -9.62 13.15
N GLN A 74 -2.93 -9.82 12.46
CA GLN A 74 -2.96 -10.04 11.01
C GLN A 74 -2.41 -8.87 10.19
N PHE A 75 -2.41 -7.66 10.74
CA PHE A 75 -1.89 -6.46 10.12
C PHE A 75 -0.53 -6.03 10.67
N SER A 76 0.06 -6.80 11.59
CA SER A 76 1.36 -6.51 12.23
C SER A 76 2.54 -6.47 11.23
N GLY A 77 2.36 -7.05 10.03
CA GLY A 77 3.32 -6.97 8.92
C GLY A 77 3.11 -5.79 7.96
N LEU A 78 2.08 -4.96 8.18
CA LEU A 78 1.82 -3.79 7.35
C LEU A 78 2.52 -2.55 7.90
N THR A 79 3.09 -1.75 7.00
CA THR A 79 3.69 -0.45 7.36
C THR A 79 2.80 0.67 6.86
N ALA A 80 2.27 1.49 7.75
CA ALA A 80 1.51 2.69 7.39
C ALA A 80 2.42 3.91 7.30
N ARG A 81 2.28 4.69 6.21
CA ARG A 81 2.95 5.97 5.98
C ARG A 81 1.94 6.99 5.46
N LEU A 82 2.24 8.27 5.67
CA LEU A 82 1.53 9.34 4.96
C LEU A 82 2.00 9.36 3.50
N ALA A 83 1.04 9.57 2.58
CA ALA A 83 1.29 9.76 1.16
C ALA A 83 2.07 11.06 0.88
#